data_AF-B6RCN5-F1
#
_entry.id   AF-B6RCN5-F1
#
_cell.length_a   1.000
_cell.length_b   1.000
_cell.length_c   1.000
_cell.angle_alpha   90.00
_cell.angle_beta   90.00
_cell.angle_gamma   90.00
#
_symmetry.space_group_name_H-M   'P 1'
#
loop_
_entity.id
_entity.type
_entity.pdbx_description
1 polymer ?
#
loop_
_entity_poly.entity_id
_entity_poly.type
_entity_poly.pdbx_seq_one_letter_code
_entity_poly.pdbx_strand_id
1 'polypeptide(L)'
;MGSGRVPAAGAVLVALLALGARPAAGTRPSAFFFYGAIAECHYLNGTERVRLLDRYFYNRQEYTHFDSDVGKFVADSPLGEPQAEYWNSNAEFMEIKRNEVDTFCRHNYGVNEPFTVQRSVEPKVRVSALQSGSLPETDRLACYVTGFYPPEIEVKWFLNGREETERVVSTDVMQNGDWTYQVLVVLETVPRRGDSYVYRVEHASLRQPISQAWEPPADAGRSKLLTGVGGFVLGLVFLALGLFVFLRGQKGRPVAAAPGMLN
;
A
#
# COMPACT_ATOMS: atom_id res chain seq x y z
N MET A 1 -50.92 43.85 -2.93
CA MET A 1 -50.27 42.78 -3.71
C MET A 1 -48.92 42.51 -3.06
N GLY A 2 -48.77 41.37 -2.39
CA GLY A 2 -47.55 41.00 -1.67
C GLY A 2 -47.47 39.48 -1.57
N SER A 3 -46.65 38.91 -2.43
CA SER A 3 -46.48 37.48 -2.71
C SER A 3 -45.87 36.74 -1.52
N GLY A 4 -46.65 35.89 -0.86
CA GLY A 4 -46.15 34.83 0.02
C GLY A 4 -45.95 33.54 -0.78
N ARG A 5 -44.72 33.29 -1.24
CA ARG A 5 -44.32 31.98 -1.79
C ARG A 5 -43.24 31.40 -0.90
N VAL A 6 -43.52 30.21 -0.37
CA VAL A 6 -42.67 29.01 -0.13
C VAL A 6 -43.49 28.16 0.86
N PRO A 7 -43.85 26.90 0.52
CA PRO A 7 -42.85 25.83 0.52
C PRO A 7 -43.10 24.76 -0.55
N ALA A 8 -42.67 25.01 -1.79
CA ALA A 8 -42.55 23.95 -2.79
C ALA A 8 -41.28 23.09 -2.60
N ALA A 9 -40.27 23.58 -1.86
CA ALA A 9 -39.00 22.89 -1.68
C ALA A 9 -39.07 21.70 -0.69
N GLY A 10 -39.97 21.75 0.30
CA GLY A 10 -40.13 20.66 1.27
C GLY A 10 -40.78 19.42 0.67
N ALA A 11 -41.73 19.59 -0.26
CA ALA A 11 -42.46 18.48 -0.87
C ALA A 11 -41.59 17.64 -1.83
N VAL A 12 -40.65 18.28 -2.53
CA VAL A 12 -39.77 17.59 -3.50
C VAL A 12 -38.71 16.74 -2.79
N LEU A 13 -38.20 17.17 -1.63
CA LEU A 13 -37.22 16.40 -0.85
C LEU A 13 -37.85 15.10 -0.28
N VAL A 14 -39.12 15.16 0.14
CA VAL A 14 -39.86 13.98 0.63
C VAL A 14 -40.19 13.02 -0.53
N ALA A 15 -40.54 13.54 -1.71
CA ALA A 15 -40.81 12.71 -2.89
C ALA A 15 -39.55 11.99 -3.42
N LEU A 16 -38.37 12.63 -3.38
CA LEU A 16 -37.10 12.02 -3.77
C LEU A 16 -36.63 10.95 -2.78
N LEU A 17 -36.92 11.11 -1.48
CA LEU A 17 -36.69 10.06 -0.48
C LEU A 17 -37.65 8.87 -0.65
N ALA A 18 -38.91 9.12 -1.06
CA ALA A 18 -39.91 8.08 -1.27
C ALA A 18 -39.72 7.27 -2.58
N LEU A 19 -39.13 7.88 -3.61
CA LEU A 19 -38.91 7.24 -4.92
C LEU A 19 -37.51 6.62 -5.09
N GLY A 20 -36.56 6.95 -4.22
CA GLY A 20 -35.12 6.70 -4.45
C GLY A 20 -34.45 5.59 -3.64
N ALA A 21 -35.09 4.99 -2.64
CA ALA A 21 -34.47 3.89 -1.89
C ALA A 21 -35.52 2.86 -1.50
N ARG A 22 -35.65 1.80 -2.31
CA ARG A 22 -36.00 0.51 -1.71
C ARG A 22 -34.88 0.23 -0.71
N PRO A 23 -35.15 0.08 0.61
CA PRO A 23 -34.14 -0.54 1.44
C PRO A 23 -33.82 -1.85 0.74
N ALA A 24 -32.53 -2.08 0.44
CA ALA A 24 -32.06 -3.42 0.20
C ALA A 24 -32.26 -4.16 1.52
N ALA A 25 -33.50 -4.50 1.84
CA ALA A 25 -33.85 -5.54 2.78
C ALA A 25 -33.36 -6.81 2.08
N GLY A 26 -32.04 -7.03 2.13
CA GLY A 26 -31.48 -8.33 1.84
C GLY A 26 -32.25 -9.28 2.74
N THR A 27 -33.07 -10.12 2.13
CA THR A 27 -33.82 -11.16 2.83
C THR A 27 -32.78 -11.97 3.58
N ARG A 28 -32.70 -11.79 4.91
CA ARG A 28 -31.84 -12.64 5.73
C ARG A 28 -32.33 -14.08 5.53
N PRO A 29 -31.43 -15.02 5.23
CA PRO A 29 -31.83 -16.42 5.16
C PRO A 29 -32.46 -16.82 6.49
N SER A 30 -33.56 -17.59 6.42
CA SER A 30 -34.30 -18.05 7.61
C SER A 30 -33.47 -18.99 8.49
N ALA A 31 -32.46 -19.64 7.91
CA ALA A 31 -31.44 -20.40 8.60
C ALA A 31 -30.10 -20.34 7.83
N PHE A 32 -28.99 -20.43 8.55
CA PHE A 32 -27.66 -20.54 7.98
C PHE A 32 -26.93 -21.70 8.64
N PHE A 33 -26.42 -22.61 7.81
CA PHE A 33 -25.60 -23.73 8.24
C PHE A 33 -24.33 -23.71 7.39
N PHE A 34 -23.19 -23.72 8.05
CA PHE A 34 -21.91 -23.83 7.39
C PHE A 34 -21.28 -25.17 7.70
N TYR A 35 -20.85 -25.87 6.67
CA TYR A 35 -20.01 -27.05 6.79
C TYR A 35 -18.73 -26.78 6.02
N GLY A 36 -17.61 -26.86 6.70
CA GLY A 36 -16.30 -26.53 6.13
C GLY A 36 -15.30 -27.65 6.39
N ALA A 37 -14.34 -27.78 5.49
CA ALA A 37 -13.15 -28.59 5.70
C ALA A 37 -11.91 -27.73 5.43
N ILE A 38 -10.87 -27.90 6.23
CA ILE A 38 -9.57 -27.28 6.04
C ILE A 38 -8.52 -28.38 6.01
N ALA A 39 -7.92 -28.59 4.84
CA ALA A 39 -6.78 -29.48 4.67
C ALA A 39 -5.48 -28.66 4.73
N GLU A 40 -4.73 -28.84 5.80
CA GLU A 40 -3.47 -28.16 6.08
C GLU A 40 -2.30 -29.13 5.86
N CYS A 41 -1.35 -28.75 5.01
CA CYS A 41 -0.08 -29.45 4.87
C CYS A 41 1.02 -28.61 5.51
N HIS A 42 1.59 -29.07 6.61
CA HIS A 42 2.65 -28.39 7.35
C HIS A 42 3.99 -28.97 6.90
N TYR A 43 4.81 -28.15 6.25
CA TYR A 43 6.10 -28.52 5.68
C TYR A 43 7.23 -28.04 6.61
N LEU A 44 8.06 -28.96 7.09
CA LEU A 44 9.27 -28.63 7.85
C LEU A 44 10.50 -29.12 7.08
N ASN A 45 11.46 -28.22 6.87
CA ASN A 45 12.66 -28.47 6.05
C ASN A 45 12.30 -28.99 4.65
N GLY A 46 11.46 -28.25 3.93
CA GLY A 46 10.92 -28.70 2.63
C GLY A 46 9.94 -29.85 2.82
N THR A 47 10.15 -30.97 2.12
CA THR A 47 9.26 -32.14 2.16
C THR A 47 9.77 -33.29 3.03
N GLU A 48 10.85 -33.07 3.79
CA GLU A 48 11.45 -34.07 4.68
C GLU A 48 10.44 -34.49 5.76
N ARG A 49 9.85 -33.52 6.45
CA ARG A 49 8.82 -33.73 7.47
C ARG A 49 7.55 -33.02 7.05
N VAL A 50 6.50 -33.79 6.80
CA VAL A 50 5.20 -33.28 6.36
C VAL A 50 4.13 -33.84 7.27
N ARG A 51 3.31 -32.95 7.83
CA ARG A 51 2.11 -33.31 8.60
C ARG A 51 0.88 -32.84 7.86
N LEU A 52 -0.07 -33.75 7.67
CA LEU A 52 -1.40 -33.45 7.15
C LEU A 52 -2.39 -33.35 8.31
N LEU A 53 -3.07 -32.21 8.40
CA LEU A 53 -4.22 -31.99 9.27
C LEU A 53 -5.44 -31.73 8.38
N ASP A 54 -6.42 -32.63 8.39
CA ASP A 54 -7.69 -32.41 7.70
C ASP A 54 -8.83 -32.24 8.69
N ARG A 55 -9.33 -31.02 8.79
CA ARG A 55 -10.16 -30.53 9.90
C ARG A 55 -11.56 -30.23 9.42
N TYR A 56 -12.57 -30.73 10.13
CA TYR A 56 -13.97 -30.59 9.73
C TYR A 56 -14.75 -29.73 10.73
N PHE A 57 -15.54 -28.81 10.18
CA PHE A 57 -16.22 -27.76 10.91
C PHE A 57 -17.72 -27.77 10.64
N TYR A 58 -18.49 -27.63 11.71
CA TYR A 58 -19.89 -27.27 11.66
C TYR A 58 -20.06 -25.87 12.27
N ASN A 59 -20.52 -24.93 11.46
CA ASN A 59 -20.54 -23.50 11.74
C ASN A 59 -19.14 -22.96 12.09
N ARG A 60 -18.86 -22.78 13.39
CA ARG A 60 -17.54 -22.32 13.87
C ARG A 60 -16.90 -23.33 14.82
N GLN A 61 -17.50 -24.51 14.94
CA GLN A 61 -17.05 -25.57 15.81
C GLN A 61 -16.38 -26.64 14.97
N GLU A 62 -15.09 -26.81 15.16
CA GLU A 62 -14.40 -28.03 14.74
C GLU A 62 -14.99 -29.20 15.52
N TYR A 63 -15.37 -30.25 14.82
CA TYR A 63 -15.99 -31.40 15.46
C TYR A 63 -15.16 -32.67 15.30
N THR A 64 -14.34 -32.79 14.26
CA THR A 64 -13.38 -33.88 14.09
C THR A 64 -12.25 -33.45 13.15
N HIS A 65 -11.08 -34.06 13.32
CA HIS A 65 -9.97 -33.93 12.40
C HIS A 65 -9.25 -35.26 12.17
N PHE A 66 -8.60 -35.39 11.01
CA PHE A 66 -7.55 -36.38 10.78
C PHE A 66 -6.19 -35.73 11.00
N ASP A 67 -5.31 -36.39 11.75
CA ASP A 67 -3.92 -35.99 11.93
C ASP A 67 -3.00 -37.12 11.46
N SER A 68 -2.11 -36.85 10.51
CA SER A 68 -1.17 -37.84 10.01
C SER A 68 -0.21 -38.37 11.07
N ASP A 69 0.13 -37.54 12.07
CA ASP A 69 1.02 -37.97 13.17
C ASP A 69 0.31 -38.97 14.10
N VAL A 70 -1.02 -38.92 14.17
CA VAL A 70 -1.87 -39.86 14.91
C VAL A 70 -2.30 -41.04 14.04
N GLY A 71 -2.44 -40.82 12.72
CA GLY A 71 -2.82 -41.81 11.73
C GLY A 71 -4.31 -42.18 11.73
N LYS A 72 -5.17 -41.37 12.37
CA LYS A 72 -6.62 -41.60 12.41
C LYS A 72 -7.43 -40.32 12.66
N PHE A 73 -8.75 -40.41 12.50
CA PHE A 73 -9.66 -39.35 12.91
C PHE A 73 -9.82 -39.29 14.42
N VAL A 74 -9.83 -38.07 14.95
CA VAL A 74 -10.05 -37.75 16.37
C VAL A 74 -11.29 -36.86 16.45
N ALA A 75 -12.17 -37.13 17.42
CA ALA A 75 -13.33 -36.29 17.68
C ALA A 75 -12.93 -35.13 18.62
N ASP A 76 -13.20 -33.90 18.21
CA ASP A 76 -12.91 -32.68 18.98
C ASP A 76 -14.15 -32.16 19.72
N SER A 77 -15.31 -32.75 19.43
CA SER A 77 -16.55 -32.51 20.14
C SER A 77 -17.46 -33.75 20.10
N PRO A 78 -18.49 -33.84 20.96
CA PRO A 78 -19.45 -34.94 20.91
C PRO A 78 -20.15 -35.12 19.56
N LEU A 79 -20.27 -34.03 18.77
CA LEU A 79 -20.82 -34.09 17.41
C LEU A 79 -19.97 -34.95 16.47
N GLY A 80 -18.66 -35.04 16.71
CA GLY A 80 -17.73 -35.77 15.86
C GLY A 80 -17.43 -37.20 16.27
N GLU A 81 -17.84 -37.64 17.46
CA GLU A 81 -17.64 -39.02 17.89
C GLU A 81 -18.20 -40.04 16.87
N PRO A 82 -19.46 -39.92 16.40
CA PRO A 82 -20.00 -40.88 15.44
C PRO A 82 -19.26 -40.82 14.09
N GLN A 83 -18.81 -39.63 13.69
CA GLN A 83 -18.14 -39.44 12.42
C GLN A 83 -16.73 -40.02 12.43
N ALA A 84 -15.98 -39.79 13.51
CA ALA A 84 -14.64 -40.32 13.70
C ALA A 84 -14.67 -41.86 13.80
N GLU A 85 -15.63 -42.43 14.55
CA GLU A 85 -15.81 -43.89 14.61
C GLU A 85 -16.14 -44.49 13.25
N TYR A 86 -17.10 -43.90 12.52
CA TYR A 86 -17.49 -44.35 11.20
C TYR A 86 -16.31 -44.36 10.22
N TRP A 87 -15.58 -43.26 10.11
CA TRP A 87 -14.43 -43.16 9.22
C TRP A 87 -13.29 -44.09 9.62
N ASN A 88 -12.97 -44.15 10.91
CA ASN A 88 -11.91 -45.04 11.41
C ASN A 88 -12.22 -46.53 11.23
N SER A 89 -13.51 -46.90 11.14
CA SER A 89 -13.93 -48.29 10.89
C SER A 89 -13.72 -48.75 9.45
N ASN A 90 -13.56 -47.82 8.50
CA ASN A 90 -13.36 -48.14 7.08
C ASN A 90 -11.86 -48.22 6.75
N ALA A 91 -11.33 -49.44 6.66
CA ALA A 91 -9.91 -49.67 6.42
C ALA A 91 -9.39 -49.08 5.09
N GLU A 92 -10.15 -49.22 4.00
CA GLU A 92 -9.78 -48.70 2.68
C GLU A 92 -9.70 -47.17 2.70
N PHE A 93 -10.70 -46.52 3.29
CA PHE A 93 -10.70 -45.06 3.43
C PHE A 93 -9.52 -44.56 4.28
N MET A 94 -9.23 -45.23 5.39
CA MET A 94 -8.12 -44.85 6.28
C MET A 94 -6.75 -45.08 5.66
N GLU A 95 -6.60 -46.09 4.79
CA GLU A 95 -5.38 -46.29 4.02
C GLU A 95 -5.15 -45.14 3.05
N ILE A 96 -6.17 -44.76 2.27
CA ILE A 96 -6.09 -43.61 1.36
C ILE A 96 -5.75 -42.34 2.15
N LYS A 97 -6.43 -42.11 3.28
CA LYS A 97 -6.25 -40.91 4.09
C LYS A 97 -4.82 -40.76 4.64
N ARG A 98 -4.22 -41.85 5.12
CA ARG A 98 -2.82 -41.85 5.58
C ARG A 98 -1.84 -41.57 4.45
N ASN A 99 -2.14 -42.03 3.24
CA ASN A 99 -1.31 -41.83 2.06
C ASN A 99 -1.40 -40.40 1.48
N GLU A 100 -2.40 -39.60 1.87
CA GLU A 100 -2.55 -38.20 1.41
C GLU A 100 -1.38 -37.30 1.80
N VAL A 101 -0.59 -37.65 2.83
CA VAL A 101 0.66 -36.93 3.14
C VAL A 101 1.60 -36.96 1.93
N ASP A 102 1.67 -38.08 1.22
CA ASP A 102 2.49 -38.23 0.02
C ASP A 102 1.74 -37.80 -1.25
N THR A 103 0.56 -38.37 -1.47
CA THR A 103 -0.18 -38.22 -2.73
C THR A 103 -0.81 -36.84 -2.90
N PHE A 104 -1.10 -36.15 -1.80
CA PHE A 104 -1.65 -34.80 -1.81
C PHE A 104 -0.59 -33.77 -1.36
N CYS A 105 -0.05 -33.84 -0.14
CA CYS A 105 0.83 -32.78 0.35
C CYS A 105 2.17 -32.75 -0.41
N ARG A 106 2.98 -33.81 -0.37
CA ARG A 106 4.29 -33.82 -1.05
C ARG A 106 4.16 -33.63 -2.56
N HIS A 107 3.17 -34.26 -3.17
CA HIS A 107 2.86 -34.06 -4.58
C HIS A 107 2.58 -32.59 -4.91
N ASN A 108 1.65 -31.94 -4.21
CA ASN A 108 1.30 -30.55 -4.46
C ASN A 108 2.44 -29.59 -4.10
N TYR A 109 3.26 -29.89 -3.10
CA TYR A 109 4.46 -29.10 -2.84
C TYR A 109 5.37 -29.08 -4.08
N GLY A 110 5.67 -30.25 -4.66
CA GLY A 110 6.51 -30.32 -5.86
C GLY A 110 5.90 -29.61 -7.07
N VAL A 111 4.57 -29.65 -7.22
CA VAL A 111 3.87 -28.91 -8.28
C VAL A 111 3.94 -27.39 -8.06
N ASN A 112 3.75 -26.93 -6.83
CA ASN A 112 3.64 -25.50 -6.50
C ASN A 112 4.97 -24.81 -6.21
N GLU A 113 6.00 -25.56 -5.84
CA GLU A 113 7.32 -25.04 -5.42
C GLU A 113 7.92 -24.01 -6.40
N PRO A 114 7.90 -24.21 -7.74
CA PRO A 114 8.51 -23.26 -8.68
C PRO A 114 7.90 -21.86 -8.66
N PHE A 115 6.62 -21.71 -8.30
CA PHE A 115 5.91 -20.43 -8.33
C PHE A 115 5.45 -19.94 -6.96
N THR A 116 5.70 -20.70 -5.89
CA THR A 116 5.41 -20.30 -4.51
C THR A 116 6.68 -20.17 -3.68
N VAL A 117 7.40 -21.28 -3.44
CA VAL A 117 8.59 -21.31 -2.58
C VAL A 117 9.79 -20.66 -3.26
N GLN A 118 10.01 -20.97 -4.54
CA GLN A 118 11.12 -20.41 -5.33
C GLN A 118 10.81 -19.03 -5.89
N ARG A 119 9.58 -18.53 -5.72
CA ARG A 119 9.19 -17.21 -6.17
C ARG A 119 9.88 -16.16 -5.33
N SER A 120 10.42 -15.14 -6.00
CA SER A 120 11.05 -14.00 -5.35
C SER A 120 10.75 -12.74 -6.14
N VAL A 121 10.35 -11.68 -5.46
CA VAL A 121 10.05 -10.36 -6.06
C VAL A 121 10.75 -9.28 -5.26
N GLU A 122 11.54 -8.47 -5.94
CA GLU A 122 12.31 -7.39 -5.32
C GLU A 122 11.42 -6.28 -4.75
N PRO A 123 11.74 -5.77 -3.54
CA PRO A 123 11.01 -4.66 -2.95
C PRO A 123 11.23 -3.35 -3.71
N LYS A 124 10.16 -2.56 -3.80
CA LYS A 124 10.22 -1.16 -4.21
C LYS A 124 10.22 -0.28 -2.98
N VAL A 125 11.26 0.55 -2.85
CA VAL A 125 11.44 1.44 -1.70
C VAL A 125 11.14 2.87 -2.09
N ARG A 126 10.35 3.55 -1.26
CA ARG A 126 10.10 5.00 -1.36
C ARG A 126 10.26 5.60 0.03
N VAL A 127 11.03 6.67 0.12
CA VAL A 127 11.22 7.39 1.38
C VAL A 127 10.66 8.79 1.26
N SER A 128 9.90 9.22 2.27
CA SER A 128 9.36 10.58 2.33
C SER A 128 9.35 11.12 3.75
N ALA A 129 9.52 12.43 3.88
CA ALA A 129 9.23 13.13 5.12
C ALA A 129 7.71 13.19 5.33
N LEU A 130 7.25 12.76 6.50
CA LEU A 130 5.87 12.90 6.96
C LEU A 130 5.73 14.21 7.72
N GLN A 131 4.91 15.11 7.19
CA GLN A 131 4.55 16.34 7.89
C GLN A 131 3.49 16.04 8.94
N SER A 132 3.78 16.38 10.19
CA SER A 132 2.77 16.43 11.24
C SER A 132 1.96 17.71 11.05
N GLY A 133 0.69 17.58 10.67
CA GLY A 133 -0.18 18.68 10.23
C GLY A 133 -0.47 19.80 11.25
N SER A 134 0.22 19.86 12.39
CA SER A 134 0.05 20.88 13.42
C SER A 134 1.35 21.55 13.91
N LEU A 135 2.53 20.96 13.69
CA LEU A 135 3.81 21.46 14.22
C LEU A 135 4.97 21.22 13.23
N PRO A 136 5.73 22.26 12.84
CA PRO A 136 6.94 22.15 12.00
C PRO A 136 8.06 21.29 12.60
N GLU A 137 7.98 20.94 13.89
CA GLU A 137 9.03 20.26 14.65
C GLU A 137 8.86 18.74 14.75
N THR A 138 7.94 18.14 13.99
CA THR A 138 7.70 16.68 14.05
C THR A 138 7.67 16.04 12.67
N ASP A 139 8.59 16.49 11.82
CA ASP A 139 8.90 15.75 10.60
C ASP A 139 9.38 14.35 11.01
N ARG A 140 8.86 13.31 10.37
CA ARG A 140 9.31 11.91 10.54
C ARG A 140 9.76 11.39 9.18
N LEU A 141 10.66 10.41 9.12
CA LEU A 141 11.03 9.78 7.85
C LEU A 141 10.31 8.44 7.71
N ALA A 142 9.48 8.31 6.68
CA ALA A 142 8.78 7.07 6.38
C ALA A 142 9.45 6.33 5.22
N CYS A 143 9.85 5.09 5.46
CA CYS A 143 10.31 4.15 4.45
C CYS A 143 9.17 3.19 4.09
N TYR A 144 8.60 3.38 2.91
CA TYR A 144 7.58 2.51 2.33
C TYR A 144 8.27 1.44 1.49
N VAL A 145 8.16 0.18 1.91
CA VAL A 145 8.69 -0.96 1.20
C VAL A 145 7.53 -1.80 0.70
N THR A 146 7.43 -1.99 -0.62
CA THR A 146 6.22 -2.50 -1.26
C THR A 146 6.50 -3.50 -2.37
N GLY A 147 5.54 -4.38 -2.62
CA GLY A 147 5.53 -5.25 -3.80
C GLY A 147 6.52 -6.42 -3.73
N PHE A 148 6.99 -6.78 -2.54
CA PHE A 148 7.98 -7.85 -2.36
C PHE A 148 7.34 -9.19 -2.00
N TYR A 149 8.11 -10.25 -2.18
CA TYR A 149 7.80 -11.62 -1.78
C TYR A 149 9.10 -12.43 -1.73
N PRO A 150 9.36 -13.29 -0.73
CA PRO A 150 8.46 -13.74 0.36
C PRO A 150 8.23 -12.68 1.47
N PRO A 151 7.40 -12.92 2.50
CA PRO A 151 7.09 -11.88 3.50
C PRO A 151 8.25 -11.54 4.44
N GLU A 152 9.25 -12.41 4.58
CA GLU A 152 10.41 -12.18 5.44
C GLU A 152 11.30 -11.07 4.89
N ILE A 153 11.38 -9.96 5.61
CA ILE A 153 12.13 -8.76 5.22
C ILE A 153 12.74 -8.08 6.45
N GLU A 154 13.89 -7.45 6.28
CA GLU A 154 14.51 -6.62 7.31
C GLU A 154 14.76 -5.22 6.77
N VAL A 155 14.35 -4.20 7.54
CA VAL A 155 14.51 -2.79 7.18
C VAL A 155 15.14 -2.06 8.36
N LYS A 156 16.34 -1.51 8.14
CA LYS A 156 17.13 -0.80 9.14
C LYS A 156 17.29 0.67 8.77
N TRP A 157 17.37 1.51 9.80
CA TRP A 157 17.74 2.91 9.67
C TRP A 157 19.12 3.15 10.25
N PHE A 158 19.90 4.01 9.61
CA PHE A 158 21.20 4.46 10.05
C PHE A 158 21.21 5.98 10.09
N LEU A 159 21.61 6.54 11.23
CA LEU A 159 21.84 7.97 11.43
C LEU A 159 23.34 8.21 11.61
N ASN A 160 23.94 9.00 10.71
CA ASN A 160 25.35 9.35 10.76
C ASN A 160 26.27 8.11 10.87
N GLY A 161 25.88 7.02 10.19
CA GLY A 161 26.60 5.75 10.15
C GLY A 161 26.33 4.80 11.31
N ARG A 162 25.50 5.17 12.30
CA ARG A 162 25.09 4.29 13.41
C ARG A 162 23.68 3.78 13.19
N GLU A 163 23.46 2.50 13.43
CA GLU A 163 22.12 1.91 13.38
C GLU A 163 21.23 2.54 14.46
N GLU A 164 20.01 2.91 14.08
CA GLU A 164 19.02 3.51 14.95
C GLU A 164 17.85 2.55 15.09
N THR A 165 17.54 2.16 16.32
CA THR A 165 16.47 1.21 16.65
C THR A 165 15.47 1.80 17.65
N GLU A 166 15.93 2.66 18.56
CA GLU A 166 15.09 3.24 19.62
C GLU A 166 13.95 4.11 19.08
N ARG A 167 14.21 4.83 17.99
CA ARG A 167 13.25 5.76 17.36
C ARG A 167 12.62 5.21 16.08
N VAL A 168 12.73 3.90 15.86
CA VAL A 168 12.16 3.24 14.69
C VAL A 168 10.88 2.52 15.06
N VAL A 169 9.83 2.79 14.31
CA VAL A 169 8.52 2.15 14.44
C VAL A 169 8.20 1.45 13.13
N SER A 170 7.92 0.15 13.19
CA SER A 170 7.50 -0.65 12.02
C SER A 170 6.04 -1.06 12.16
N THR A 171 5.32 -1.10 11.05
CA THR A 171 4.05 -1.85 10.98
C THR A 171 4.34 -3.34 10.91
N ASP A 172 3.30 -4.15 11.11
CA ASP A 172 3.32 -5.55 10.66
C ASP A 172 3.48 -5.62 9.13
N VAL A 173 3.99 -6.74 8.64
CA VAL A 173 4.05 -7.03 7.20
C VAL A 173 2.62 -7.33 6.72
N MET A 174 2.12 -6.52 5.79
CA MET A 174 0.75 -6.62 5.30
C MET A 174 0.70 -7.32 3.94
N GLN A 175 -0.26 -8.23 3.79
CA GLN A 175 -0.51 -8.91 2.52
C GLN A 175 -1.44 -8.09 1.63
N ASN A 176 -1.05 -7.90 0.36
CA ASN A 176 -1.81 -7.07 -0.59
C ASN A 176 -2.95 -7.82 -1.31
N GLY A 177 -2.97 -9.15 -1.22
CA GLY A 177 -3.94 -10.01 -1.94
C GLY A 177 -3.54 -10.35 -3.39
N ASP A 178 -2.40 -9.86 -3.87
CA ASP A 178 -1.86 -10.11 -5.21
C ASP A 178 -0.53 -10.90 -5.18
N TRP A 179 -0.32 -11.68 -4.11
CA TRP A 179 0.93 -12.40 -3.83
C TRP A 179 2.14 -11.49 -3.58
N THR A 180 1.91 -10.25 -3.15
CA THR A 180 2.97 -9.37 -2.65
C THR A 180 2.64 -8.84 -1.26
N TYR A 181 3.68 -8.34 -0.60
CA TYR A 181 3.63 -7.77 0.74
C TYR A 181 4.07 -6.31 0.73
N GLN A 182 3.77 -5.63 1.84
CA GLN A 182 4.25 -4.28 2.11
C GLN A 182 4.53 -4.09 3.60
N VAL A 183 5.45 -3.19 3.91
CA VAL A 183 5.77 -2.77 5.28
C VAL A 183 6.13 -1.28 5.28
N LEU A 184 5.75 -0.58 6.35
CA LEU A 184 6.09 0.81 6.58
C LEU A 184 6.99 0.90 7.82
N VAL A 185 8.19 1.45 7.63
CA VAL A 185 9.17 1.65 8.71
C VAL A 185 9.47 3.15 8.86
N VAL A 186 9.05 3.70 9.99
CA VAL A 186 9.12 5.13 10.30
C VAL A 186 10.24 5.38 11.29
N LEU A 187 11.11 6.34 10.97
CA LEU A 187 12.08 6.91 11.89
C LEU A 187 11.54 8.22 12.47
N GLU A 188 11.37 8.27 13.78
CA GLU A 188 10.94 9.44 14.53
C GLU A 188 12.13 10.38 14.78
N THR A 189 12.37 11.30 13.84
CA THR A 189 13.46 12.27 13.93
C THR A 189 13.15 13.52 13.14
N VAL A 190 13.47 14.70 13.69
CA VAL A 190 13.40 15.97 12.97
C VAL A 190 14.63 16.07 12.06
N PRO A 191 14.50 15.96 10.72
CA PRO A 191 15.67 15.92 9.85
C PRO A 191 16.45 17.23 9.90
N ARG A 192 17.71 17.19 10.32
CA ARG A 192 18.57 18.38 10.38
C ARG A 192 19.50 18.43 9.16
N ARG A 193 19.83 19.65 8.75
CA ARG A 193 20.79 19.86 7.67
C ARG A 193 22.18 19.39 8.10
N GLY A 194 22.76 18.46 7.34
CA GLY A 194 24.08 17.89 7.62
C GLY A 194 24.04 16.50 8.25
N ASP A 195 22.89 16.05 8.75
CA ASP A 195 22.70 14.65 9.14
C ASP A 195 22.59 13.76 7.90
N SER A 196 23.16 12.56 7.99
CA SER A 196 23.06 11.52 6.98
C SER A 196 22.10 10.44 7.47
N TYR A 197 20.94 10.36 6.83
CA TYR A 197 19.93 9.33 7.07
C TYR A 197 20.03 8.28 5.96
N VAL A 198 20.29 7.04 6.31
CA VAL A 198 20.42 5.93 5.35
C VAL A 198 19.46 4.84 5.76
N TYR A 199 18.66 4.35 4.81
CA TYR A 199 17.86 3.15 5.01
C TYR A 199 18.58 1.96 4.38
N ARG A 200 18.45 0.78 4.99
CA ARG A 200 18.94 -0.49 4.45
C ARG A 200 17.81 -1.51 4.42
N VAL A 201 17.57 -2.12 3.27
CA VAL A 201 16.58 -3.19 3.09
C VAL A 201 17.30 -4.48 2.72
N GLU A 202 17.07 -5.52 3.51
CA GLU A 202 17.54 -6.88 3.28
C GLU A 202 16.33 -7.77 3.01
N HIS A 203 16.39 -8.54 1.93
CA HIS A 203 15.29 -9.39 1.48
C HIS A 203 15.85 -10.54 0.65
N ALA A 204 15.25 -11.73 0.73
CA ALA A 204 15.74 -12.95 0.08
C ALA A 204 15.88 -12.83 -1.45
N SER A 205 15.10 -11.96 -2.09
CA SER A 205 15.20 -11.73 -3.55
C SER A 205 16.42 -10.90 -3.95
N LEU A 206 17.07 -10.21 -3.02
CA LEU A 206 18.14 -9.24 -3.30
C LEU A 206 19.50 -9.92 -3.18
N ARG A 207 20.35 -9.77 -4.20
CA ARG A 207 21.76 -10.24 -4.12
C ARG A 207 22.61 -9.41 -3.16
N GLN A 208 22.29 -8.13 -3.04
CA GLN A 208 22.92 -7.19 -2.13
C GLN A 208 21.84 -6.31 -1.49
N PRO A 209 21.99 -5.91 -0.22
CA PRO A 209 21.05 -5.02 0.43
C PRO A 209 20.87 -3.71 -0.34
N ILE A 210 19.64 -3.22 -0.45
CA ILE A 210 19.40 -1.87 -0.94
C ILE A 210 19.82 -0.92 0.18
N SER A 211 20.78 -0.04 -0.07
CA SER A 211 21.23 0.96 0.90
C SER A 211 21.33 2.31 0.20
N GLN A 212 20.50 3.28 0.62
CA GLN A 212 20.48 4.60 0.00
C GLN A 212 20.32 5.70 1.06
N ALA A 213 21.03 6.81 0.85
CA ALA A 213 20.84 8.01 1.65
C ALA A 213 19.53 8.70 1.26
N TRP A 214 18.79 9.16 2.26
CA TRP A 214 17.67 10.06 2.05
C TRP A 214 18.19 11.47 1.79
N GLU A 215 17.75 12.07 0.69
CA GLU A 215 18.03 13.46 0.35
C GLU A 215 16.75 14.30 0.52
N PRO A 216 16.84 15.48 1.17
CA PRO A 216 15.72 16.40 1.24
C PRO A 216 15.29 16.81 -0.19
N PRO A 217 13.98 16.93 -0.48
CA PRO A 217 13.53 17.46 -1.75
C PRO A 217 14.18 18.82 -2.04
N ALA A 218 14.73 19.00 -3.24
CA ALA A 218 15.33 20.28 -3.62
C ALA A 218 14.29 21.40 -3.51
N ASP A 219 14.64 22.50 -2.85
CA ASP A 219 13.76 23.66 -2.66
C ASP A 219 13.17 24.11 -4.01
N ALA A 220 11.88 23.85 -4.23
CA ALA A 220 11.13 24.32 -5.40
C ALA A 220 11.13 25.86 -5.52
N GLY A 221 11.59 26.58 -4.49
CA GLY A 221 11.80 28.03 -4.51
C GLY A 221 13.03 28.46 -5.32
N ARG A 222 14.09 27.64 -5.39
CA ARG A 222 15.35 28.03 -6.05
C ARG A 222 15.22 28.04 -7.57
N SER A 223 14.42 27.15 -8.15
CA SER A 223 14.14 27.14 -9.60
C SER A 223 13.27 28.33 -10.03
N LYS A 224 12.26 28.68 -9.22
CA LYS A 224 11.38 29.84 -9.47
C LYS A 224 12.15 31.17 -9.45
N LEU A 225 13.14 31.30 -8.57
CA LEU A 225 13.96 32.51 -8.45
C LEU A 225 14.88 32.69 -9.67
N LEU A 226 15.46 31.60 -10.20
CA LEU A 226 16.30 31.60 -11.39
C LEU A 226 15.51 31.97 -12.67
N THR A 227 14.30 31.46 -12.83
CA THR A 227 13.44 31.82 -13.98
C THR A 227 12.96 33.28 -13.90
N GLY A 228 12.66 33.77 -12.69
CA GLY A 228 12.26 35.16 -12.46
C GLY A 228 13.37 36.17 -12.78
N VAL A 229 14.61 35.89 -12.34
CA VAL A 229 15.78 36.75 -12.64
C VAL A 229 16.07 36.75 -14.14
N GLY A 230 16.02 35.59 -14.81
CA GLY A 230 16.21 35.48 -16.25
C GLY A 230 15.21 36.31 -17.06
N GLY A 231 13.92 36.26 -16.69
CA GLY A 231 12.87 37.05 -17.32
C GLY A 231 13.03 38.56 -17.11
N PHE A 232 13.44 38.98 -15.90
CA PHE A 232 13.65 40.40 -15.58
C PHE A 232 14.81 41.00 -16.38
N VAL A 233 15.92 40.29 -16.52
CA VAL A 233 17.09 40.74 -17.31
C VAL A 233 16.72 40.88 -18.79
N LEU A 234 16.02 39.90 -19.36
CA LEU A 234 15.51 39.97 -20.73
C LEU A 234 14.57 41.18 -20.93
N GLY A 235 13.66 41.41 -19.98
CA GLY A 235 12.77 42.57 -20.00
C GLY A 235 13.51 43.91 -20.01
N LEU A 236 14.55 44.08 -19.17
CA LEU A 236 15.36 45.29 -19.15
C LEU A 236 16.12 45.53 -20.46
N VAL A 237 16.63 44.47 -21.10
CA VAL A 237 17.31 44.56 -22.40
C VAL A 237 16.35 45.06 -23.49
N PHE A 238 15.14 44.51 -23.57
CA PHE A 238 14.13 44.96 -24.53
C PHE A 238 13.67 46.39 -24.26
N LEU A 239 13.55 46.80 -22.99
CA LEU A 239 13.14 48.14 -22.61
C LEU A 239 14.23 49.17 -22.98
N ALA A 240 15.51 48.84 -22.76
CA ALA A 240 16.64 49.68 -23.17
C ALA A 240 16.74 49.81 -24.70
N LEU A 241 16.58 48.70 -25.43
CA LEU A 241 16.54 48.70 -26.91
C LEU A 241 15.37 49.53 -27.45
N GLY A 242 14.17 49.36 -26.87
CA GLY A 242 12.99 50.13 -27.23
C GLY A 242 13.17 51.63 -26.98
N LEU A 243 13.72 52.00 -25.81
CA LEU A 243 14.02 53.38 -25.46
C LEU A 243 15.06 53.99 -26.41
N PHE A 244 16.09 53.23 -26.79
CA PHE A 244 17.12 53.68 -27.74
C PHE A 244 16.54 53.96 -29.13
N VAL A 245 15.66 53.08 -29.63
CA VAL A 245 14.97 53.27 -30.91
C VAL A 245 14.02 54.48 -30.84
N PHE A 246 13.25 54.60 -29.75
CA PHE A 246 12.33 55.72 -29.54
C PHE A 246 13.04 57.08 -29.51
N LEU A 247 14.15 57.18 -28.78
CA LEU A 247 14.95 58.40 -28.69
C LEU A 247 15.65 58.75 -30.02
N ARG A 248 16.00 57.74 -30.84
CA ARG A 248 16.45 57.97 -32.22
C ARG A 248 15.32 58.46 -33.14
N GLY A 249 14.11 57.95 -32.98
CA GLY A 249 12.92 58.39 -33.72
C GLY A 249 12.52 59.84 -33.45
N GLN A 250 12.76 60.35 -32.23
CA GLN A 250 12.50 61.75 -31.90
C GLN A 250 13.49 62.74 -32.52
N LYS A 251 14.69 62.32 -32.93
CA LYS A 251 15.66 63.19 -33.63
C LYS A 251 15.33 63.45 -35.10
N GLY A 252 14.24 62.87 -35.64
CA GLY A 252 13.88 62.93 -37.06
C GLY A 252 12.62 63.73 -37.43
N ARG A 253 11.99 64.50 -36.52
CA ARG A 253 10.81 65.32 -36.85
C ARG A 253 11.20 66.80 -37.11
N PRO A 254 11.06 67.33 -38.35
CA PRO A 254 11.14 68.76 -38.59
C PRO A 254 9.92 69.47 -37.99
N VAL A 255 10.15 70.63 -37.38
CA VAL A 255 9.12 71.53 -36.84
C VAL A 255 8.26 72.05 -37.99
N ALA A 256 6.95 71.82 -37.94
CA ALA A 256 5.98 72.49 -38.80
C ALA A 256 5.74 73.92 -38.29
N ALA A 257 5.89 74.92 -39.16
CA ALA A 257 5.61 76.32 -38.87
C ALA A 257 4.09 76.58 -38.84
N ALA A 258 3.66 77.42 -37.90
CA ALA A 258 2.29 77.90 -37.71
C ALA A 258 2.17 79.39 -38.18
N PRO A 259 0.97 79.97 -38.32
CA PRO A 259 0.53 80.71 -39.50
C PRO A 259 0.48 82.24 -39.32
N GLY A 260 0.36 82.98 -40.43
CA GLY A 260 0.12 84.43 -40.44
C GLY A 260 -0.80 84.85 -41.58
N MET A 261 -1.94 85.46 -41.21
CA MET A 261 -2.84 86.26 -42.06
C MET A 261 -2.10 87.39 -42.78
N LEU A 262 -2.58 87.82 -43.95
CA LEU A 262 -2.67 89.24 -44.34
C LEU A 262 -3.63 89.39 -45.56
N ASN A 263 -4.62 90.27 -45.38
CA ASN A 263 -5.52 91.02 -46.30
C ASN A 263 -5.91 90.45 -47.67
#